data_AF-A0A7S2T7M3-F1
#
_entry.id   AF-A0A7S2T7M3-F1
#
_cell.length_a   1.000
_cell.length_b   1.000
_cell.length_c   1.000
_cell.angle_alpha   90.00
_cell.angle_beta   90.00
_cell.angle_gamma   90.00
#
_symmetry.space_group_name_H-M   'P 1'
#
loop_
_entity.id
_entity.type
_entity.pdbx_description
1 polymer ?
#
loop_
_entity_poly.entity_id
_entity_poly.type
_entity_poly.pdbx_seq_one_letter_code
_entity_poly.pdbx_strand_id
1 'polypeptide(L)'
;WRLRLTTPGATSQQVVFSSLWLPPGAELWAIPEDRDGDDCSGCLALLPEDTNDEAGLALPVVPGSSLVLEVGLTLPADRAQTRPPRLHVAKVIGGGGKPAGCG
;
A
#
# COMPACT_ATOMS: atom_id res chain seq x y z
N TRP A 1 2.73 8.39 -8.01
CA TRP A 1 1.93 7.59 -8.97
C TRP A 1 0.96 6.71 -8.19
N ARG A 2 -0.06 6.13 -8.83
CA ARG A 2 -1.09 5.30 -8.18
C ARG A 2 -1.12 3.89 -8.79
N LEU A 3 -1.21 2.86 -7.94
CA LEU A 3 -1.40 1.46 -8.32
C LEU A 3 -2.65 0.92 -7.60
N ARG A 4 -3.63 0.44 -8.36
CA ARG A 4 -4.83 -0.20 -7.82
C ARG A 4 -4.63 -1.70 -7.71
N LEU A 5 -4.94 -2.26 -6.54
CA LEU A 5 -4.92 -3.69 -6.25
C LEU A 5 -6.34 -4.11 -5.87
N THR A 6 -6.86 -5.13 -6.56
CA THR A 6 -8.19 -5.68 -6.28
C THR A 6 -8.07 -7.18 -6.05
N THR A 7 -8.60 -7.62 -4.90
CA THR A 7 -8.72 -9.03 -4.55
C THR A 7 -10.21 -9.37 -4.40
N PRO A 8 -10.86 -9.87 -5.47
CA PRO A 8 -12.30 -10.14 -5.44
C PRO A 8 -12.69 -11.10 -4.30
N GLY A 9 -13.74 -10.74 -3.55
CA GLY A 9 -14.24 -11.54 -2.45
C GLY A 9 -13.45 -11.45 -1.14
N ALA A 10 -12.35 -10.69 -1.10
CA ALA A 10 -11.65 -10.39 0.14
C ALA A 10 -12.40 -9.32 0.94
N THR A 11 -12.49 -9.52 2.26
CA THR A 11 -12.98 -8.52 3.22
C THR A 11 -11.86 -7.66 3.79
N SER A 12 -10.60 -8.09 3.61
CA SER A 12 -9.39 -7.36 3.96
C SER A 12 -8.22 -7.81 3.10
N GLN A 13 -7.17 -6.98 3.01
CA GLN A 13 -5.99 -7.24 2.19
C GLN A 13 -4.71 -6.89 2.95
N GLN A 14 -3.68 -7.70 2.77
CA GLN A 14 -2.32 -7.39 3.20
C GLN A 14 -1.38 -7.45 2.00
N VAL A 15 -0.59 -6.39 1.78
CA VAL A 15 0.39 -6.37 0.68
C VAL A 15 1.77 -6.66 1.25
N VAL A 16 2.49 -7.59 0.62
CA VAL A 16 3.87 -7.91 0.94
C VAL A 16 4.74 -7.53 -0.24
N PHE A 17 5.78 -6.72 0.01
CA PHE A 17 6.74 -6.29 -1.00
C PHE A 17 7.95 -7.23 -1.01
N SER A 18 8.42 -7.61 -2.20
CA SER A 18 9.73 -8.25 -2.36
C SER A 18 10.85 -7.22 -2.47
N SER A 19 10.52 -5.98 -2.81
CA SER A 19 11.43 -4.83 -2.83
C SER A 19 10.58 -3.56 -2.75
N LEU A 20 10.94 -2.67 -1.86
CA LEU A 20 10.35 -1.34 -1.74
C LEU A 20 11.49 -0.34 -1.53
N TRP A 21 11.53 0.69 -2.36
CA TRP A 21 12.45 1.80 -2.24
C TRP A 21 11.71 3.11 -2.48
N LEU A 22 11.78 4.00 -1.51
CA LEU A 22 11.20 5.35 -1.58
C LEU A 22 12.33 6.39 -1.53
N PRO A 23 12.31 7.41 -2.40
CA PRO A 23 13.23 8.52 -2.31
C PRO A 23 12.97 9.37 -1.04
N PRO A 24 13.98 9.98 -0.41
CA PRO A 24 13.77 10.99 0.63
C PRO A 24 12.72 12.04 0.24
N GLY A 25 11.73 12.24 1.10
CA GLY A 25 10.58 13.13 0.85
C GLY A 25 9.45 12.50 0.05
N ALA A 26 9.50 11.19 -0.23
CA ALA A 26 8.37 10.42 -0.73
C ALA A 26 7.64 9.71 0.41
N GLU A 27 6.34 9.55 0.24
CA GLU A 27 5.46 8.82 1.14
C GLU A 27 4.66 7.81 0.32
N LEU A 28 4.62 6.56 0.80
CA LEU A 28 3.73 5.54 0.25
C LEU A 28 2.47 5.46 1.11
N TRP A 29 1.33 5.71 0.48
CA TRP A 29 0.00 5.67 1.06
C TRP A 29 -0.75 4.41 0.63
N ALA A 30 -1.34 3.71 1.59
CA ALA A 30 -2.26 2.60 1.33
C ALA A 30 -3.70 3.02 1.64
N ILE A 31 -4.52 3.18 0.60
CA ILE A 31 -5.85 3.80 0.68
C ILE A 31 -6.91 2.74 0.32
N PRO A 32 -7.82 2.38 1.24
CA PRO A 32 -8.98 1.55 0.91
C PRO A 32 -9.87 2.24 -0.14
N GLU A 33 -10.23 1.56 -1.21
CA GLU A 33 -11.07 2.18 -2.26
C GLU A 33 -12.55 2.24 -1.87
N ASP A 34 -12.99 1.33 -1.00
CA ASP A 34 -14.39 1.23 -0.57
C ASP A 34 -14.76 2.27 0.53
N ARG A 35 -13.88 3.24 0.83
CA ARG A 35 -14.16 4.32 1.81
C ARG A 35 -14.45 5.65 1.12
N ASP A 36 -15.64 6.18 1.38
CA ASP A 36 -16.05 7.54 0.99
C ASP A 36 -15.42 8.58 1.92
N GLY A 37 -14.81 9.60 1.33
CA GLY A 37 -14.43 10.86 1.99
C GLY A 37 -12.97 10.93 2.46
N ASP A 38 -12.45 12.15 2.51
CA ASP A 38 -11.10 12.62 2.91
C ASP A 38 -10.57 12.10 4.27
N ASP A 39 -11.25 11.13 4.89
CA ASP A 39 -10.89 10.55 6.18
C ASP A 39 -9.88 9.42 5.99
N CYS A 40 -8.61 9.82 5.88
CA CYS A 40 -7.47 8.91 5.83
C CYS A 40 -7.09 8.33 7.20
N SER A 41 -8.01 8.25 8.17
CA SER A 41 -7.81 7.68 9.50
C SER A 41 -7.45 6.18 9.52
N GLY A 42 -7.44 5.52 8.35
CA GLY A 42 -6.88 4.17 8.13
C GLY A 42 -5.83 4.11 7.02
N CYS A 43 -5.44 5.25 6.44
CA CYS A 43 -4.35 5.31 5.49
C CYS A 43 -3.03 5.14 6.23
N LEU A 44 -2.20 4.25 5.74
CA LEU A 44 -0.84 4.11 6.26
C LEU A 44 0.11 4.86 5.34
N ALA A 45 0.92 5.72 5.93
CA ALA A 45 2.09 6.31 5.29
C ALA A 45 3.34 5.52 5.72
N LEU A 46 4.11 5.03 4.74
CA LEU A 46 5.48 4.54 4.97
C LEU A 46 6.47 5.60 4.50
N LEU A 47 7.46 5.87 5.35
CA LEU A 47 8.54 6.81 5.06
C LEU A 47 9.77 6.10 4.46
N PRO A 48 10.68 6.84 3.83
CA PRO A 48 11.90 6.26 3.26
C PRO A 48 12.76 5.52 4.28
N GLU A 49 12.78 5.98 5.53
CA GLU A 49 13.44 5.33 6.66
C GLU A 49 12.86 3.96 7.02
N ASP A 50 11.58 3.72 6.73
CA ASP A 50 10.88 2.45 6.94
C ASP A 50 11.10 1.45 5.78
N THR A 51 11.74 1.88 4.69
CA THR A 51 11.68 1.20 3.39
C THR A 51 13.05 1.06 2.75
N ASN A 52 14.08 0.81 3.55
CA ASN A 52 15.50 0.80 3.16
C ASN A 52 15.86 -0.42 2.26
N ASP A 53 15.27 -0.51 1.06
CA ASP A 53 15.39 -1.59 0.08
C ASP A 53 15.13 -3.00 0.70
N GLU A 54 14.26 -3.08 1.71
CA GLU A 54 14.02 -4.33 2.43
C GLU A 54 13.06 -5.26 1.67
N ALA A 55 13.48 -6.51 1.50
CA ALA A 55 12.63 -7.58 1.01
C ALA A 55 11.78 -8.13 2.16
N GLY A 56 10.48 -8.32 1.92
CA GLY A 56 9.56 -8.91 2.90
C GLY A 56 8.80 -7.90 3.75
N LEU A 57 8.93 -6.59 3.50
CA LEU A 57 8.11 -5.59 4.16
C LEU A 57 6.63 -5.84 3.84
N ALA A 58 5.82 -6.02 4.89
CA ALA A 58 4.39 -6.20 4.78
C ALA A 58 3.67 -4.96 5.29
N LEU A 59 2.71 -4.47 4.50
CA LEU A 59 1.76 -3.51 5.01
C LEU A 59 0.92 -4.15 6.12
N PRO A 60 0.48 -3.37 7.12
CA PRO A 60 -0.71 -3.64 7.91
C PRO A 60 -1.90 -4.07 7.05
N VAL A 61 -2.82 -4.80 7.67
CA VAL A 61 -4.03 -5.28 7.01
C VAL A 61 -4.97 -4.10 6.74
N VAL A 62 -5.28 -3.89 5.46
CA VAL A 62 -6.18 -2.86 4.94
C VAL A 62 -7.57 -3.47 4.76
N PRO A 63 -8.66 -2.86 5.27
CA PRO A 63 -10.00 -3.37 5.06
C PRO A 63 -10.45 -3.20 3.60
N GLY A 64 -11.30 -4.10 3.12
CA GLY A 64 -11.93 -4.00 1.80
C GLY A 64 -11.31 -4.89 0.73
N SER A 65 -12.03 -4.98 -0.38
CA SER A 65 -11.70 -5.84 -1.52
C SER A 65 -10.81 -5.15 -2.56
N SER A 66 -10.69 -3.82 -2.46
CA SER A 66 -9.82 -3.00 -3.30
C SER A 66 -9.03 -1.97 -2.50
N LEU A 67 -7.81 -1.72 -2.95
CA LEU A 67 -6.78 -0.90 -2.32
C LEU A 67 -6.07 -0.08 -3.40
N VAL A 68 -5.80 1.19 -3.14
CA VAL A 68 -4.91 2.03 -3.94
C VAL A 68 -3.63 2.27 -3.16
N LEU A 69 -2.51 1.89 -3.77
CA LEU A 69 -1.17 2.30 -3.34
C LEU A 69 -0.81 3.59 -4.06
N GLU A 70 -0.57 4.65 -3.33
CA GLU A 70 -0.21 5.96 -3.86
C GLU A 70 1.16 6.39 -3.34
N VAL A 71 2.09 6.71 -4.26
CA VAL A 71 3.35 7.34 -3.92
C VAL A 71 3.23 8.84 -4.17
N GLY A 72 3.25 9.62 -3.10
CA GLY A 72 3.30 11.08 -3.10
C GLY A 72 4.73 11.58 -2.84
N LEU A 73 5.05 12.78 -3.34
CA LEU A 73 6.28 13.50 -3.02
C LEU A 73 5.88 14.75 -2.24
N THR A 74 6.14 14.78 -0.94
CA THR A 74 5.81 15.89 -0.03
C THR A 74 6.84 17.00 -0.08
N LEU A 75 8.07 16.70 -0.49
CA LEU A 75 9.14 17.68 -0.71
C LEU A 75 9.39 17.86 -2.21
N PRO A 76 9.80 19.07 -2.66
CA PRO A 76 10.31 19.24 -4.02
C PRO A 76 11.47 18.26 -4.19
N ALA A 77 11.26 17.21 -4.99
CA ALA A 77 12.24 16.18 -5.21
C ALA A 77 13.57 16.85 -5.55
N ASP A 78 14.55 16.71 -4.66
CA ASP A 78 15.88 17.21 -4.93
C ASP A 78 16.34 16.53 -6.24
N ARG A 79 16.62 17.32 -7.27
CA ARG A 79 16.98 16.81 -8.61
C ARG A 79 18.20 15.88 -8.56
N ALA A 80 18.94 15.87 -7.45
CA ALA A 80 20.04 14.94 -7.17
C ALA A 80 19.59 13.48 -6.95
N GLN A 81 18.31 13.22 -6.65
CA GLN A 81 17.79 11.86 -6.51
C GLN A 81 17.39 11.30 -7.89
N THR A 82 18.35 10.68 -8.54
CA THR A 82 18.26 10.19 -9.92
C THR A 82 17.49 8.88 -10.09
N ARG A 83 17.07 8.23 -8.99
CA ARG A 83 16.38 6.94 -9.04
C ARG A 83 14.87 7.13 -8.82
N PRO A 84 14.02 6.62 -9.71
CA PRO A 84 12.58 6.63 -9.48
C PRO A 84 12.22 5.69 -8.32
N PRO A 85 11.14 5.99 -7.57
CA PRO A 85 10.59 5.07 -6.56
C PRO A 85 10.38 3.68 -7.15
N ARG A 86 10.72 2.62 -6.40
CA ARG A 86 10.57 1.23 -6.81
C ARG A 86 9.67 0.49 -5.83
N LEU A 87 8.71 -0.24 -6.36
CA LEU A 87 7.77 -1.03 -5.58
C LEU A 87 7.51 -2.34 -6.34
N HIS A 88 7.86 -3.46 -5.72
CA HIS A 88 7.61 -4.78 -6.26
C HIS A 88 6.77 -5.58 -5.28
N VAL A 89 5.51 -5.83 -5.64
CA VAL A 89 4.57 -6.60 -4.82
C VAL A 89 4.89 -8.08 -5.01
N ALA A 90 5.27 -8.75 -3.93
CA ALA A 90 5.48 -10.20 -3.91
C ALA A 90 4.14 -10.94 -3.81
N LYS A 91 3.24 -10.44 -2.96
CA LYS A 91 1.99 -11.10 -2.64
C LYS A 91 0.94 -10.11 -2.15
N VAL A 92 -0.31 -10.36 -2.52
CA VAL A 92 -1.49 -9.77 -1.86
C VAL A 92 -2.23 -10.90 -1.16
N ILE A 93 -2.47 -10.77 0.14
CA ILE A 93 -3.17 -11.75 0.96
C ILE A 93 -4.57 -11.21 1.22
N GLY A 94 -5.59 -11.86 0.65
CA GLY A 94 -6.99 -11.58 0.93
C GLY A 94 -7.47 -12.33 2.18
N GLY A 95 -7.93 -11.61 3.20
CA GLY A 95 -8.68 -12.17 4.31
C GLY A 95 -10.15 -12.32 3.92
N GLY A 96 -10.70 -13.52 4.05
CA GLY A 96 -12.12 -13.79 3.81
C GLY A 96 -12.85 -14.06 5.13
N GLY A 97 -13.89 -13.28 5.43
CA GLY A 97 -14.95 -13.73 6.31
C GLY A 97 -15.58 -14.97 5.68
N LYS A 98 -15.51 -16.12 6.34
CA LYS A 98 -16.23 -17.32 5.93
C LYS A 98 -17.69 -16.90 5.68
N PRO A 99 -18.29 -17.12 4.49
CA PRO A 99 -19.73 -16.94 4.38
C PRO A 99 -20.32 -17.87 5.43
N ALA A 100 -21.00 -17.29 6.42
CA ALA A 100 -21.77 -18.08 7.37
C ALA A 100 -22.72 -18.92 6.51
N GLY A 101 -22.48 -20.22 6.46
CA GLY A 101 -23.32 -21.15 5.72
C GLY A 101 -24.76 -20.95 6.17
N CYS A 102 -25.64 -20.65 5.22
CA CYS A 102 -27.06 -20.84 5.46
C CYS A 102 -27.26 -22.36 5.55
N GLY A 103 -27.54 -22.83 6.77
CA GLY A 103 -28.02 -24.18 7.02
C GLY A 103 -29.46 -24.38 6.57
#